data_AF-A0A7W3PG80-F1
#
_entry.id   AF-A0A7W3PG80-F1
#
_cell.length_a   1.000
_cell.length_b   1.000
_cell.length_c   1.000
_cell.angle_alpha   90.00
_cell.angle_beta   90.00
_cell.angle_gamma   90.00
#
_symmetry.space_group_name_H-M   'P 1'
#
loop_
_entity.id
_entity.type
_entity.pdbx_description
1 polymer ?
#
loop_
_entity_poly.entity_id
_entity_poly.type
_entity_poly.pdbx_seq_one_letter_code
_entity_poly.pdbx_strand_id
1 'polypeptide(L)'
;MTTPTTMPGPWVAALQILAETWQFFARHYPVVFACGALASAQRFLSVSGTADWAGGIGGEAFTAATRLAFGAWAAVVLLRGTEWSDAGARWSAWVTRSWPTILATMAALALFLVVFKLIPDALAGRVGGIDRETWLAWELAIKNVTVIPFTMLWMTVLLGVRPLGQVG
;
A
#
# COMPACT_ATOMS: atom_id res chain seq x y z
N MET A 1 24.02 -33.68 -11.14
CA MET A 1 24.45 -32.66 -10.17
C MET A 1 23.59 -31.44 -10.38
N THR A 2 22.56 -31.25 -9.55
CA THR A 2 21.80 -30.00 -9.48
C THR A 2 22.60 -29.04 -8.60
N THR A 3 23.12 -27.97 -9.19
CA THR A 3 23.73 -26.87 -8.43
C THR A 3 22.69 -26.36 -7.42
N PRO A 4 23.02 -26.28 -6.12
CA PRO A 4 22.10 -25.69 -5.15
C PRO A 4 21.85 -24.25 -5.56
N THR A 5 20.63 -23.94 -5.99
CA THR A 5 20.18 -22.56 -6.16
C THR A 5 20.23 -21.90 -4.80
N THR A 6 21.29 -21.13 -4.56
CA THR A 6 21.40 -20.27 -3.39
C THR A 6 20.19 -19.36 -3.37
N MET A 7 19.36 -19.49 -2.33
CA MET A 7 18.23 -18.59 -2.18
C MET A 7 18.76 -17.15 -2.13
N PRO A 8 18.12 -16.21 -2.85
CA PRO A 8 18.52 -14.81 -2.78
C PRO A 8 18.49 -14.32 -1.34
N GLY A 9 19.48 -13.51 -0.96
CA GLY A 9 19.54 -12.92 0.38
C GLY A 9 18.25 -12.13 0.70
N PRO A 10 17.92 -11.95 1.99
CA PRO A 10 16.63 -11.40 2.41
C PRO A 10 16.34 -10.02 1.83
N TRP A 11 17.37 -9.19 1.65
CA TRP A 11 17.25 -7.89 1.00
C TRP A 11 16.95 -7.97 -0.49
N VAL A 12 17.54 -8.93 -1.20
CA VAL A 12 17.24 -9.14 -2.63
C VAL A 12 15.79 -9.58 -2.80
N ALA A 13 15.32 -10.50 -1.95
CA ALA A 13 13.93 -10.93 -1.96
C ALA A 13 12.96 -9.77 -1.60
N ALA A 14 13.32 -8.93 -0.63
CA ALA A 14 12.53 -7.73 -0.28
C ALA A 14 12.45 -6.73 -1.46
N LEU A 15 13.57 -6.50 -2.17
CA LEU A 15 13.58 -5.65 -3.36
C LEU A 15 12.79 -6.23 -4.52
N GLN A 16 12.75 -7.56 -4.67
CA GLN A 16 11.89 -8.22 -5.65
C GLN A 16 10.40 -8.02 -5.32
N ILE A 17 10.00 -8.15 -4.05
CA ILE A 17 8.64 -7.84 -3.60
C ILE A 17 8.28 -6.38 -3.91
N LEU A 18 9.19 -5.45 -3.61
CA LEU A 18 9.02 -4.04 -3.93
C LEU A 18 8.85 -3.82 -5.45
N ALA A 19 9.71 -4.43 -6.26
CA ALA A 19 9.68 -4.28 -7.72
C ALA A 19 8.40 -4.84 -8.34
N GLU A 20 7.94 -6.02 -7.90
CA GLU A 20 6.67 -6.61 -8.33
C GLU A 20 5.48 -5.72 -7.93
N THR A 21 5.50 -5.20 -6.70
CA THR A 21 4.47 -4.27 -6.22
C THR A 21 4.45 -3.00 -7.07
N TRP A 22 5.62 -2.44 -7.41
CA TRP A 22 5.76 -1.28 -8.26
C TRP A 22 5.24 -1.52 -9.68
N GLN A 23 5.61 -2.64 -10.30
CA GLN A 23 5.12 -3.00 -11.63
C GLN A 23 3.60 -3.14 -11.65
N PHE A 24 3.03 -3.79 -10.62
CA PHE A 24 1.58 -3.92 -10.49
C PHE A 24 0.90 -2.56 -10.30
N PHE A 25 1.44 -1.72 -9.42
CA PHE A 25 0.96 -0.37 -9.15
C PHE A 25 0.96 0.49 -10.42
N ALA A 26 2.08 0.52 -11.14
CA ALA A 26 2.22 1.30 -12.37
C ALA A 26 1.24 0.83 -13.45
N ARG A 27 1.12 -0.49 -13.64
CA ARG A 27 0.21 -1.10 -14.62
C ARG A 27 -1.26 -0.79 -14.35
N HIS A 28 -1.65 -0.71 -13.08
CA HIS A 28 -3.04 -0.48 -12.67
C HIS A 28 -3.27 0.90 -12.06
N TYR A 29 -2.38 1.85 -12.35
CA TYR A 29 -2.46 3.20 -11.80
C TYR A 29 -3.81 3.90 -12.07
N PRO A 30 -4.52 3.70 -13.19
CA PRO A 30 -5.84 4.31 -13.37
C PRO A 30 -6.85 3.93 -12.27
N VAL A 31 -6.85 2.67 -11.80
CA VAL A 31 -7.73 2.23 -10.70
C VAL A 31 -7.26 2.80 -9.37
N VAL A 32 -5.95 2.77 -9.13
CA VAL A 32 -5.33 3.38 -7.94
C VAL A 32 -5.68 4.86 -7.84
N PHE A 33 -5.53 5.60 -8.94
CA PHE A 33 -5.83 7.01 -9.04
C PHE A 33 -7.32 7.27 -8.82
N ALA A 34 -8.22 6.50 -9.44
CA ALA A 34 -9.65 6.67 -9.25
C ALA A 34 -10.07 6.49 -7.78
N CYS A 35 -9.63 5.41 -7.13
CA CYS A 35 -9.93 5.18 -5.71
C CYS A 35 -9.28 6.23 -4.80
N GLY A 36 -8.02 6.61 -5.08
CA GLY A 36 -7.33 7.64 -4.32
C GLY A 36 -7.99 9.02 -4.47
N ALA A 37 -8.40 9.39 -5.68
CA ALA A 37 -9.07 10.64 -5.98
C ALA A 37 -10.41 10.76 -5.26
N LEU A 38 -11.17 9.67 -5.11
CA LEU A 38 -12.41 9.67 -4.31
C LEU A 38 -12.13 10.02 -2.84
N ALA A 39 -11.16 9.36 -2.21
CA ALA A 39 -10.77 9.67 -0.84
C ALA A 39 -10.23 11.12 -0.68
N SER A 40 -9.49 11.61 -1.68
CA SER A 40 -9.00 12.99 -1.73
C SER A 40 -10.15 13.99 -1.87
N ALA A 41 -11.12 13.72 -2.74
CA ALA A 41 -12.29 14.57 -2.95
C ALA A 41 -13.09 14.73 -1.66
N GLN A 42 -13.32 13.64 -0.92
CA GLN A 42 -13.95 13.71 0.40
C GLN A 42 -13.19 14.66 1.35
N ARG A 43 -11.86 14.59 1.37
CA ARG A 43 -11.06 15.49 2.22
C ARG A 43 -11.23 16.96 1.82
N PHE A 44 -11.20 17.27 0.53
CA PHE A 44 -11.42 18.65 0.07
C PHE A 44 -12.84 19.14 0.33
N LEU A 45 -13.86 18.29 0.16
CA LEU A 45 -15.25 18.61 0.53
C LEU A 45 -15.39 18.91 2.03
N SER A 46 -14.65 18.17 2.87
CA SER A 46 -14.61 18.40 4.31
C SER A 46 -13.93 19.72 4.68
N VAL A 47 -12.77 20.05 4.09
CA VAL A 47 -12.03 21.29 4.42
C VAL A 47 -12.75 22.52 3.87
N SER A 48 -13.36 22.43 2.70
CA SER A 48 -14.10 23.55 2.10
C SER A 48 -15.47 23.81 2.75
N GLY A 49 -15.96 22.90 3.59
CA GLY A 49 -17.29 23.02 4.22
C GLY A 49 -18.45 22.90 3.23
N THR A 50 -18.22 22.40 2.02
CA THR A 50 -19.25 22.30 0.97
C THR A 50 -20.19 21.11 1.15
N ALA A 51 -19.85 20.18 2.03
CA ALA A 51 -20.66 18.99 2.31
C ALA A 51 -20.61 18.62 3.80
N ASP A 52 -21.72 18.81 4.50
CA ASP A 52 -21.82 18.56 5.95
C ASP A 52 -21.50 17.11 6.33
N TRP A 53 -21.81 16.16 5.45
CA TRP A 53 -21.52 14.74 5.65
C TRP A 53 -20.05 14.39 5.48
N ALA A 54 -19.28 15.22 4.77
CA ALA A 54 -17.88 14.93 4.47
C ALA A 54 -16.99 15.13 5.70
N GLY A 55 -17.43 15.89 6.71
CA GLY A 55 -16.81 15.94 8.03
C GLY A 55 -17.25 14.78 8.92
N GLY A 56 -16.43 14.43 9.92
CA GLY A 56 -16.79 13.44 10.95
C GLY A 56 -17.03 12.03 10.41
N ILE A 57 -18.00 11.33 11.01
CA ILE A 57 -18.25 9.90 10.78
C ILE A 57 -18.59 9.58 9.32
N GLY A 58 -19.33 10.44 8.62
CA GLY A 58 -19.72 10.21 7.23
C GLY A 58 -18.52 10.17 6.28
N GLY A 59 -17.63 11.16 6.39
CA GLY A 59 -16.40 11.21 5.62
C GLY A 59 -15.43 10.06 5.95
N GLU A 60 -15.32 9.70 7.23
CA GLU A 60 -14.52 8.55 7.67
C GLU A 60 -15.03 7.24 7.09
N ALA A 61 -16.35 7.01 7.16
CA ALA A 61 -17.00 5.83 6.60
C ALA A 61 -16.80 5.76 5.07
N PHE A 62 -16.94 6.88 4.36
CA PHE A 62 -16.71 6.95 2.92
C PHE A 62 -15.27 6.62 2.54
N THR A 63 -14.29 7.21 3.23
CA THR A 63 -12.87 6.95 2.99
C THR A 63 -12.51 5.50 3.32
N ALA A 64 -13.04 4.96 4.43
CA ALA A 64 -12.87 3.56 4.78
C ALA A 64 -13.46 2.63 3.72
N ALA A 65 -14.70 2.88 3.27
CA ALA A 65 -15.37 2.10 2.23
C ALA A 65 -14.57 2.12 0.91
N THR A 66 -14.07 3.29 0.50
CA THR A 66 -13.24 3.44 -0.70
C THR A 66 -11.95 2.61 -0.59
N ARG A 67 -11.29 2.64 0.57
CA ARG A 67 -10.07 1.85 0.81
C ARG A 67 -10.34 0.35 0.87
N LEU A 68 -11.44 -0.06 1.50
CA LEU A 68 -11.85 -1.47 1.55
C LEU A 68 -12.19 -1.99 0.15
N ALA A 69 -12.90 -1.21 -0.66
CA ALA A 69 -13.19 -1.55 -2.04
C ALA A 69 -11.91 -1.69 -2.87
N PHE A 70 -10.96 -0.76 -2.74
CA PHE A 70 -9.65 -0.86 -3.39
C PHE A 70 -8.87 -2.09 -2.92
N GLY A 71 -8.82 -2.35 -1.61
CA GLY A 71 -8.15 -3.52 -1.05
C GLY A 71 -8.77 -4.84 -1.50
N ALA A 72 -10.09 -4.91 -1.57
CA ALA A 72 -10.82 -6.08 -2.09
C ALA A 72 -10.53 -6.28 -3.59
N TRP A 73 -10.57 -5.22 -4.40
CA TRP A 73 -10.19 -5.28 -5.81
C TRP A 73 -8.76 -5.79 -5.98
N ALA A 74 -7.81 -5.23 -5.23
CA ALA A 74 -6.41 -5.63 -5.26
C ALA A 74 -6.24 -7.11 -4.90
N ALA A 75 -6.90 -7.57 -3.83
CA ALA A 75 -6.86 -8.97 -3.42
C ALA A 75 -7.44 -9.89 -4.51
N VAL A 76 -8.58 -9.54 -5.11
CA VAL A 76 -9.18 -10.32 -6.20
C VAL A 76 -8.25 -10.42 -7.40
N VAL A 77 -7.61 -9.33 -7.80
CA VAL A 77 -6.73 -9.31 -8.97
C VAL A 77 -5.41 -10.04 -8.69
N LEU A 78 -4.77 -9.78 -7.54
CA LEU A 78 -3.46 -10.35 -7.19
C LEU A 78 -3.54 -11.83 -6.81
N LEU A 79 -4.65 -12.28 -6.23
CA LEU A 79 -4.84 -13.66 -5.78
C LEU A 79 -5.68 -14.49 -6.76
N ARG A 80 -5.93 -13.96 -7.96
CA ARG A 80 -6.67 -14.69 -8.99
C ARG A 80 -5.88 -15.92 -9.41
N GLY A 81 -6.51 -17.09 -9.34
CA GLY A 81 -5.89 -18.37 -9.70
C GLY A 81 -4.97 -18.94 -8.62
N THR A 82 -4.93 -18.32 -7.44
CA THR A 82 -4.21 -18.85 -6.28
C THR A 82 -4.95 -20.06 -5.70
N GLU A 83 -4.21 -21.13 -5.41
CA GLU A 83 -4.73 -22.29 -4.71
C GLU A 83 -4.82 -22.03 -3.20
N TRP A 84 -5.98 -22.28 -2.62
CA TRP A 84 -6.26 -22.03 -1.20
C TRP A 84 -6.22 -23.29 -0.32
N SER A 85 -6.02 -24.46 -0.92
CA SER A 85 -5.74 -25.69 -0.18
C SER A 85 -4.48 -25.48 0.68
N ASP A 86 -4.53 -25.99 1.91
CA ASP A 86 -3.43 -25.91 2.88
C ASP A 86 -2.84 -24.50 3.10
N ALA A 87 -3.63 -23.45 2.84
CA ALA A 87 -3.17 -22.06 2.94
C ALA A 87 -2.52 -21.75 4.30
N GLY A 88 -3.10 -22.25 5.40
CA GLY A 88 -2.54 -22.08 6.74
C GLY A 88 -1.17 -22.73 6.91
N ALA A 89 -0.96 -23.95 6.40
CA ALA A 89 0.33 -24.64 6.47
C ALA A 89 1.39 -23.92 5.62
N ARG A 90 1.00 -23.46 4.42
CA ARG A 90 1.88 -22.70 3.52
C ARG A 90 2.27 -21.35 4.12
N TRP A 91 1.33 -20.69 4.79
CA TRP A 91 1.60 -19.46 5.54
C TRP A 91 2.59 -19.69 6.69
N SER A 92 2.36 -20.72 7.50
CA SER A 92 3.24 -21.06 8.62
C SER A 92 4.66 -21.41 8.13
N ALA A 93 4.76 -22.22 7.07
CA ALA A 93 6.03 -22.58 6.45
C ALA A 93 6.76 -21.35 5.89
N TRP A 94 6.03 -20.45 5.22
CA TRP A 94 6.59 -19.20 4.70
C TRP A 94 7.13 -18.31 5.82
N VAL A 95 6.35 -18.07 6.87
CA VAL A 95 6.80 -17.22 7.98
C VAL A 95 8.03 -17.81 8.65
N THR A 96 8.04 -19.13 8.89
CA THR A 96 9.16 -19.81 9.55
C THR A 96 10.43 -19.75 8.70
N ARG A 97 10.33 -19.97 7.38
CA ARG A 97 11.48 -20.00 6.47
C ARG A 97 11.96 -18.59 6.08
N SER A 98 11.05 -17.64 5.94
CA SER A 98 11.28 -16.35 5.31
C SER A 98 11.20 -15.15 6.26
N TRP A 99 11.20 -15.37 7.58
CA TRP A 99 11.17 -14.27 8.56
C TRP A 99 12.21 -13.16 8.31
N PRO A 100 13.46 -13.44 7.86
CA PRO A 100 14.42 -12.35 7.58
C PRO A 100 13.98 -11.49 6.40
N THR A 101 13.36 -12.10 5.38
CA THR A 101 12.78 -11.39 4.23
C THR A 101 11.57 -10.56 4.63
N ILE A 102 10.74 -11.09 5.54
CA ILE A 102 9.60 -10.34 6.11
C ILE A 102 10.13 -9.10 6.84
N LEU A 103 11.14 -9.24 7.70
CA LEU A 103 11.74 -8.11 8.40
C LEU A 103 12.40 -7.10 7.45
N ALA A 104 13.16 -7.56 6.45
CA ALA A 104 13.77 -6.69 5.45
C ALA A 104 12.69 -5.91 4.67
N THR A 105 11.59 -6.57 4.31
CA THR A 105 10.44 -5.94 3.66
C THR A 105 9.78 -4.92 4.56
N MET A 106 9.56 -5.25 5.83
CA MET A 106 8.96 -4.31 6.79
C MET A 106 9.86 -3.11 7.06
N ALA A 107 11.18 -3.31 7.10
CA ALA A 107 12.15 -2.23 7.21
C ALA A 107 12.12 -1.32 5.96
N ALA A 108 12.04 -1.90 4.76
CA ALA A 108 11.92 -1.13 3.52
C ALA A 108 10.60 -0.34 3.49
N LEU A 109 9.49 -0.92 3.93
CA LEU A 109 8.20 -0.24 4.04
C LEU A 109 8.24 0.89 5.07
N ALA A 110 8.86 0.66 6.24
CA ALA A 110 9.03 1.68 7.25
C ALA A 110 9.87 2.86 6.71
N LEU A 111 10.98 2.57 6.04
CA LEU A 111 11.82 3.59 5.39
C LEU A 111 11.01 4.38 4.34
N PHE A 112 10.24 3.69 3.50
CA PHE A 112 9.35 4.32 2.53
C PHE A 112 8.38 5.30 3.22
N LEU A 113 7.66 4.86 4.26
CA LEU A 113 6.73 5.71 5.00
C LEU A 113 7.41 6.90 5.67
N VAL A 114 8.62 6.71 6.22
CA VAL A 114 9.44 7.79 6.79
C VAL A 114 9.77 8.83 5.74
N VAL A 115 10.26 8.42 4.56
CA VAL A 115 10.58 9.32 3.44
C VAL A 115 9.35 10.13 3.02
N PHE A 116 8.21 9.46 2.85
CA PHE A 116 6.95 10.09 2.46
C PHE A 116 6.23 10.86 3.57
N LYS A 117 6.80 10.88 4.79
CA LYS A 117 6.36 11.73 5.89
C LYS A 117 7.29 12.92 6.10
N LEU A 118 8.59 12.65 6.23
CA LEU A 118 9.58 13.66 6.57
C LEU A 118 9.77 14.70 5.46
N ILE A 119 9.74 14.28 4.19
CA ILE A 119 9.92 15.23 3.07
C ILE A 119 8.76 16.24 3.03
N PRO A 120 7.47 15.83 3.00
CA PRO A 120 6.37 16.79 3.08
C PRO A 120 6.42 17.66 4.33
N ASP A 121 6.66 17.08 5.52
CA ASP A 121 6.73 17.84 6.77
C ASP A 121 7.83 18.92 6.72
N ALA A 122 8.99 18.60 6.13
CA ALA A 122 10.09 19.56 5.95
C ALA A 122 9.78 20.65 4.91
N LEU A 123 8.99 20.34 3.90
CA LEU A 123 8.54 21.30 2.88
C LEU A 123 7.44 22.22 3.39
N ALA A 124 6.57 21.73 4.28
CA ALA A 124 5.46 22.50 4.87
C ALA A 124 5.96 23.79 5.52
N GLY A 125 7.10 23.74 6.22
CA GLY A 125 7.71 24.91 6.87
C GLY A 125 8.33 25.93 5.90
N ARG A 126 8.34 25.66 4.58
CA ARG A 126 8.94 26.52 3.55
C ARG A 126 7.92 27.13 2.59
N VAL A 127 6.69 26.62 2.55
CA VAL A 127 5.65 27.12 1.65
C VAL A 127 4.85 28.21 2.39
N GLY A 128 5.19 29.47 2.14
CA GLY A 128 4.40 30.60 2.62
C GLY A 128 3.10 30.75 1.83
N GLY A 129 2.02 31.19 2.49
CA GLY A 129 0.78 31.61 1.83
C GLY A 129 -0.31 30.54 1.64
N ILE A 130 -0.14 29.34 2.18
CA ILE A 130 -1.20 28.31 2.26
C ILE A 130 -1.55 28.10 3.72
N ASP A 131 -2.84 28.09 4.06
CA ASP A 131 -3.26 27.75 5.41
C ASP A 131 -2.96 26.28 5.73
N ARG A 132 -2.86 25.96 7.02
CA ARG A 132 -2.46 24.63 7.48
C ARG A 132 -3.44 23.53 7.03
N GLU A 133 -4.73 23.83 6.95
CA GLU A 133 -5.75 22.83 6.61
C GLU A 133 -5.69 22.46 5.13
N THR A 134 -5.53 23.47 4.26
CA THR A 134 -5.31 23.30 2.83
C THR A 134 -4.02 22.55 2.55
N TRP A 135 -2.93 22.86 3.26
CA TRP A 135 -1.67 22.10 3.15
C TRP A 135 -1.88 20.61 3.47
N LEU A 136 -2.50 20.31 4.62
CA LEU A 136 -2.77 18.93 5.04
C LEU A 136 -3.73 18.20 4.08
N ALA A 137 -4.69 18.91 3.49
CA ALA A 137 -5.58 18.34 2.47
C ALA A 137 -4.79 17.91 1.24
N TRP A 138 -3.88 18.74 0.74
CA TRP A 138 -3.02 18.41 -0.40
C TRP A 138 -2.04 17.27 -0.09
N GLU A 139 -1.41 17.32 1.08
CA GLU A 139 -0.51 16.26 1.53
C GLU A 139 -1.24 14.90 1.57
N LEU A 140 -2.44 14.89 2.15
CA LEU A 140 -3.26 13.69 2.22
C LEU A 140 -3.74 13.26 0.83
N ALA A 141 -4.06 14.21 -0.05
CA ALA A 141 -4.49 13.90 -1.40
C ALA A 141 -3.40 13.20 -2.21
N ILE A 142 -2.15 13.69 -2.11
CA ILE A 142 -0.99 13.05 -2.72
C ILE A 142 -0.83 11.63 -2.16
N LYS A 143 -0.89 11.47 -0.84
CA LYS A 143 -0.77 10.15 -0.18
C LYS A 143 -1.87 9.18 -0.60
N ASN A 144 -3.10 9.65 -0.78
CA ASN A 144 -4.24 8.84 -1.20
C ASN A 144 -4.09 8.28 -2.63
N VAL A 145 -3.36 8.97 -3.53
CA VAL A 145 -3.11 8.50 -4.91
C VAL A 145 -1.72 7.87 -5.10
N THR A 146 -0.91 7.77 -4.05
CA THR A 146 0.45 7.22 -4.11
C THR A 146 0.73 6.25 -2.95
N VAL A 147 1.14 6.79 -1.80
CA VAL A 147 1.71 6.07 -0.66
C VAL A 147 0.74 5.04 -0.07
N ILE A 148 -0.51 5.44 0.16
CA ILE A 148 -1.51 4.60 0.81
C ILE A 148 -1.86 3.40 -0.07
N PRO A 149 -2.32 3.57 -1.34
CA PRO A 149 -2.65 2.42 -2.17
C PRO A 149 -1.42 1.57 -2.49
N PHE A 150 -0.22 2.17 -2.63
CA PHE A 150 1.02 1.41 -2.79
C PHE A 150 1.31 0.52 -1.59
N THR A 151 1.16 1.05 -0.37
CA THR A 151 1.34 0.28 0.87
C THR A 151 0.33 -0.86 0.98
N MET A 152 -0.93 -0.63 0.63
CA MET A 152 -1.95 -1.67 0.61
C MET A 152 -1.57 -2.81 -0.34
N LEU A 153 -1.15 -2.47 -1.57
CA LEU A 153 -0.70 -3.46 -2.55
C LEU A 153 0.54 -4.23 -2.07
N TRP A 154 1.51 -3.53 -1.49
CA TRP A 154 2.71 -4.16 -0.94
C TRP A 154 2.33 -5.21 0.11
N MET A 155 1.46 -4.84 1.05
CA MET A 155 0.98 -5.77 2.08
C MET A 155 0.23 -6.95 1.48
N THR A 156 -0.59 -6.75 0.43
CA THR A 156 -1.26 -7.84 -0.29
C THR A 156 -0.26 -8.79 -0.96
N VAL A 157 0.81 -8.27 -1.57
CA VAL A 157 1.87 -9.10 -2.16
C VAL A 157 2.61 -9.88 -1.08
N LEU A 158 3.01 -9.22 0.01
CA LEU A 158 3.77 -9.84 1.10
C LEU A 158 2.99 -10.92 1.84
N LEU A 159 1.71 -10.66 2.16
CA LEU A 159 0.90 -11.52 3.04
C LEU A 159 -0.04 -12.46 2.27
N GLY A 160 -0.41 -12.11 1.04
CA GLY A 160 -1.27 -12.91 0.20
C GLY A 160 -0.48 -13.67 -0.86
N VAL A 161 0.23 -12.95 -1.74
CA VAL A 161 0.85 -13.57 -2.93
C VAL A 161 2.05 -14.45 -2.56
N ARG A 162 3.00 -13.97 -1.74
CA ARG A 162 4.22 -14.76 -1.44
C ARG A 162 3.95 -16.06 -0.70
N PRO A 163 3.10 -16.10 0.34
CA PRO A 163 2.81 -17.34 1.05
C PRO A 163 1.99 -18.34 0.21
N LEU A 164 1.15 -17.83 -0.71
CA LEU A 164 0.22 -18.64 -1.49
C LEU A 164 0.64 -18.88 -2.95
N GLY A 165 1.74 -18.28 -3.40
CA GLY A 165 2.29 -18.43 -4.76
C GLY A 165 3.29 -19.57 -4.91
N GLN A 166 3.71 -20.21 -3.81
CA GLN A 166 4.62 -21.36 -3.85
C GLN A 166 3.80 -22.65 -3.95
N VAL A 167 3.49 -23.07 -5.17
CA VAL A 167 3.05 -24.44 -5.46
C VAL A 167 4.30 -25.20 -5.92
N GLY A 168 4.73 -26.20 -5.15
CA GLY A 168 5.76 -27.18 -5.53
C GLY A 168 7.19 -26.66 -5.56
#